data_AF-A0A1M6AQL3-F1
#
_entry.id   AF-A0A1M6AQL3-F1
#
_cell.length_a   1.000
_cell.length_b   1.000
_cell.length_c   1.000
_cell.angle_alpha   90.00
_cell.angle_beta   90.00
_cell.angle_gamma   90.00
#
_symmetry.space_group_name_H-M   'P 1'
#
loop_
_entity.id
_entity.type
_entity.pdbx_description
1 polymer ?
#
loop_
_entity_poly.entity_id
_entity_poly.type
_entity_poly.pdbx_seq_one_letter_code
_entity_poly.pdbx_strand_id
1 'polypeptide(L)'
;MSSWQIYSVGLIAQLLFSGRLILQWILSEKHKKVLTPSLFWKLSLIASFLLFVYGYLRNDFAIMLGQAITYFIYIRNLQLQGEWQKAPKWLQIFLYIFPTLIVIYSYNNNTYDLQKLFSNDAIPLWLLVLGSSAQVIFNFRFFYQWIYSEKRKESSLPLGFWVLSLIGAILILIYAILRKDPVLFIGHITGSFIYIRNIMMIRKNGA
;
A
#
# COMPACT_ATOMS: atom_id res chain seq x y z
N MET A 1 8.83 -4.89 22.24
CA MET A 1 7.45 -5.36 21.99
C MET A 1 7.49 -6.86 21.76
N SER A 2 6.45 -7.61 22.16
CA SER A 2 6.38 -9.04 21.87
C SER A 2 6.08 -9.28 20.38
N SER A 3 6.57 -10.37 19.81
CA SER A 3 6.40 -10.68 18.38
C SER A 3 4.94 -10.70 17.93
N TRP A 4 4.03 -11.15 18.80
CA TRP A 4 2.58 -11.13 18.57
C TRP A 4 2.05 -9.70 18.35
N GLN A 5 2.43 -8.73 19.20
CA GLN A 5 1.96 -7.35 19.09
C GLN A 5 2.35 -6.72 17.75
N ILE A 6 3.59 -7.00 17.30
CA ILE A 6 4.10 -6.52 16.01
C ILE A 6 3.25 -7.12 14.87
N TYR A 7 3.01 -8.43 14.87
CA TYR A 7 2.17 -9.06 13.85
C TYR A 7 0.71 -8.57 13.89
N SER A 8 0.14 -8.27 15.07
CA SER A 8 -1.20 -7.72 15.17
C SER A 8 -1.34 -6.39 14.43
N VAL A 9 -0.35 -5.47 14.56
CA VAL A 9 -0.35 -4.20 13.83
C VAL A 9 -0.38 -4.45 12.31
N GLY A 10 0.47 -5.35 11.84
CA GLY A 10 0.52 -5.74 10.43
C GLY A 10 -0.78 -6.36 9.93
N LEU A 11 -1.37 -7.29 10.70
CA LEU A 11 -2.63 -7.96 10.35
C LEU A 11 -3.80 -6.97 10.30
N ILE A 12 -3.89 -6.03 11.24
CA ILE A 12 -4.91 -4.97 11.20
C ILE A 12 -4.75 -4.13 9.93
N ALA A 13 -3.52 -3.76 9.58
CA ALA A 13 -3.26 -3.05 8.33
C ALA A 13 -3.75 -3.84 7.11
N GLN A 14 -3.47 -5.14 7.05
CA GLN A 14 -3.91 -6.01 5.94
C GLN A 14 -5.42 -6.23 5.92
N LEU A 15 -6.08 -6.26 7.08
CA LEU A 15 -7.54 -6.31 7.16
C LEU A 15 -8.16 -5.03 6.56
N LEU A 16 -7.59 -3.85 6.85
CA LEU A 16 -8.05 -2.60 6.24
C LEU A 16 -7.80 -2.57 4.73
N PHE A 17 -6.63 -3.03 4.28
CA PHE A 17 -6.31 -3.15 2.84
C PHE A 17 -7.20 -4.16 2.11
N SER A 18 -7.60 -5.23 2.77
CA SER A 18 -8.54 -6.21 2.20
C SER A 18 -9.97 -5.67 2.21
N GLY A 19 -10.37 -5.03 3.31
CA GLY A 19 -11.68 -4.41 3.47
C GLY A 19 -11.97 -3.38 2.37
N ARG A 20 -11.00 -2.53 2.01
CA ARG A 20 -11.18 -1.60 0.88
C ARG A 20 -11.40 -2.31 -0.45
N LEU A 21 -10.74 -3.45 -0.70
CA LEU A 21 -10.85 -4.18 -1.96
C LEU A 21 -12.19 -4.92 -2.04
N ILE A 22 -12.62 -5.52 -0.94
CA ILE A 22 -13.94 -6.15 -0.82
C ILE A 22 -15.04 -5.10 -1.01
N LEU A 23 -14.92 -3.94 -0.37
CA LEU A 23 -15.87 -2.84 -0.52
C LEU A 23 -15.93 -2.34 -1.97
N GLN A 24 -14.77 -2.15 -2.59
CA GLN A 24 -14.69 -1.80 -4.02
C GLN A 24 -15.35 -2.86 -4.90
N TRP A 25 -15.12 -4.14 -4.60
CA TRP A 25 -15.72 -5.25 -5.34
C TRP A 25 -17.25 -5.23 -5.24
N ILE A 26 -17.81 -5.22 -4.02
CA ILE A 26 -19.27 -5.23 -3.79
C ILE A 26 -19.95 -4.08 -4.54
N LEU A 27 -19.38 -2.88 -4.44
CA LEU A 27 -19.93 -1.71 -5.11
C LEU A 27 -19.78 -1.79 -6.63
N SER A 28 -18.69 -2.37 -7.13
CA SER A 28 -18.48 -2.51 -8.56
C SER A 28 -19.40 -3.55 -9.20
N GLU A 29 -19.74 -4.62 -8.48
CA GLU A 29 -20.75 -5.59 -8.91
C GLU A 29 -22.13 -4.94 -8.99
N LYS A 30 -22.52 -4.23 -7.92
CA LYS A 30 -23.82 -3.55 -7.84
C LYS A 30 -24.04 -2.58 -8.99
N HIS A 31 -22.99 -1.88 -9.42
CA HIS A 31 -23.05 -0.87 -10.47
C HIS A 31 -22.53 -1.34 -11.85
N LYS A 32 -22.11 -2.60 -11.97
CA LYS A 32 -21.51 -3.20 -13.19
C LYS A 32 -20.34 -2.39 -13.80
N LYS A 33 -19.68 -1.57 -12.99
CA LYS A 33 -18.56 -0.69 -13.37
C LYS A 33 -17.54 -0.67 -12.24
N VAL A 34 -16.27 -0.57 -12.57
CA VAL A 34 -15.19 -0.47 -11.56
C VAL A 34 -15.24 0.92 -10.92
N LEU A 35 -15.79 1.00 -9.70
CA LEU A 35 -15.93 2.25 -8.95
C LEU A 35 -14.84 2.39 -7.89
N THR A 36 -14.42 3.61 -7.59
CA THR A 36 -13.54 3.91 -6.44
C THR A 36 -14.25 4.80 -5.43
N PRO A 37 -14.94 4.23 -4.43
CA PRO A 37 -15.56 5.03 -3.39
C PRO A 37 -14.50 5.73 -2.53
N SER A 38 -14.81 6.87 -1.93
CA SER A 38 -13.86 7.60 -1.08
C SER A 38 -13.38 6.80 0.13
N LEU A 39 -14.23 5.91 0.64
CA LEU A 39 -13.87 4.99 1.72
C LEU A 39 -12.71 4.06 1.33
N PHE A 40 -12.54 3.73 0.04
CA PHE A 40 -11.39 2.98 -0.46
C PHE A 40 -10.08 3.69 -0.09
N TRP A 41 -9.99 4.99 -0.37
CA TRP A 41 -8.79 5.79 -0.13
C TRP A 41 -8.59 6.09 1.36
N LYS A 42 -9.66 6.36 2.11
CA LYS A 42 -9.59 6.56 3.58
C LYS A 42 -9.03 5.33 4.30
N LEU A 43 -9.57 4.15 4.00
CA LEU A 43 -9.06 2.88 4.55
C LEU A 43 -7.61 2.64 4.13
N SER A 44 -7.26 2.94 2.88
CA SER A 44 -5.88 2.79 2.37
C SER A 44 -4.88 3.64 3.13
N LEU A 45 -5.26 4.87 3.50
CA LEU A 45 -4.41 5.82 4.21
C LEU A 45 -4.10 5.37 5.64
N ILE A 46 -5.11 4.85 6.34
CA ILE A 46 -4.93 4.30 7.69
C ILE A 46 -4.12 3.00 7.62
N ALA A 47 -4.42 2.15 6.65
CA ALA A 47 -3.69 0.89 6.44
C ALA A 47 -2.22 1.12 6.12
N SER A 48 -1.89 2.09 5.26
CA SER A 48 -0.49 2.37 4.92
C SER A 48 0.30 2.91 6.10
N PHE A 49 -0.31 3.74 6.95
CA PHE A 49 0.30 4.17 8.20
C PHE A 49 0.63 2.98 9.11
N LEU A 50 -0.34 2.09 9.36
CA LEU A 50 -0.13 0.93 10.22
C LEU A 50 0.90 -0.04 9.63
N LEU A 51 0.87 -0.27 8.31
CA LEU A 51 1.82 -1.16 7.65
C LEU A 51 3.24 -0.55 7.59
N PHE A 52 3.35 0.78 7.55
CA PHE A 52 4.65 1.47 7.71
C PHE A 52 5.22 1.22 9.10
N VAL A 53 4.41 1.42 10.16
CA VAL A 53 4.81 1.16 11.54
C VAL A 53 5.21 -0.31 11.72
N TYR A 54 4.47 -1.23 11.11
CA TYR A 54 4.83 -2.64 11.07
C TYR A 54 6.21 -2.90 10.44
N GLY A 55 6.48 -2.29 9.27
CA GLY A 55 7.78 -2.37 8.61
C GLY A 55 8.92 -1.85 9.47
N TYR A 56 8.72 -0.72 10.14
CA TYR A 56 9.68 -0.17 11.10
C TYR A 56 9.96 -1.15 12.25
N LEU A 57 8.91 -1.68 12.89
CA LEU A 57 9.06 -2.65 13.99
C LEU A 57 9.70 -3.99 13.55
N ARG A 58 9.67 -4.30 12.25
CA ARG A 58 10.28 -5.49 11.64
C ARG A 58 11.69 -5.25 11.10
N ASN A 59 12.20 -4.01 11.20
CA ASN A 59 13.42 -3.55 10.53
C ASN A 59 13.42 -3.90 9.03
N ASP A 60 12.26 -3.73 8.39
CA ASP A 60 12.03 -4.07 7.00
C ASP A 60 11.78 -2.78 6.19
N PHE A 61 12.88 -2.27 5.62
CA PHE A 61 12.86 -1.06 4.81
C PHE A 61 11.99 -1.21 3.55
N ALA A 62 11.90 -2.40 2.95
CA ALA A 62 11.10 -2.60 1.74
C ALA A 62 9.62 -2.28 2.03
N ILE A 63 9.08 -2.76 3.16
CA ILE A 63 7.71 -2.46 3.58
C ILE A 63 7.52 -0.95 3.78
N MET A 64 8.44 -0.30 4.50
CA MET A 64 8.39 1.13 4.79
C MET A 64 8.40 1.97 3.50
N LEU A 65 9.32 1.67 2.58
CA LEU A 65 9.45 2.35 1.28
C LEU A 65 8.13 2.27 0.50
N GLY A 66 7.53 1.08 0.44
CA GLY A 66 6.27 0.87 -0.25
C GLY A 66 5.14 1.76 0.26
N GLN A 67 5.02 1.89 1.59
CA GLN A 67 3.97 2.69 2.20
C GLN A 67 4.24 4.19 2.10
N ALA A 68 5.50 4.62 2.22
CA ALA A 68 5.88 6.03 2.10
C ALA A 68 5.50 6.62 0.73
N ILE A 69 5.66 5.85 -0.36
CA ILE A 69 5.34 6.30 -1.72
C ILE A 69 3.82 6.41 -1.92
N THR A 70 3.06 5.38 -1.51
CA THR A 70 1.62 5.29 -1.78
C THR A 70 0.78 6.27 -0.98
N TYR A 71 1.26 6.63 0.19
CA TYR A 71 0.62 7.52 1.11
C TYR A 71 0.16 8.85 0.47
N PHE A 72 1.04 9.51 -0.28
CA PHE A 72 0.74 10.77 -0.96
C PHE A 72 -0.31 10.61 -2.06
N ILE A 73 -0.33 9.45 -2.72
CA ILE A 73 -1.29 9.16 -3.79
C ILE A 73 -2.70 9.00 -3.23
N TYR A 74 -2.83 8.46 -2.01
CA TYR A 74 -4.12 8.35 -1.33
C TYR A 74 -4.67 9.72 -0.95
N ILE A 75 -3.81 10.60 -0.43
CA ILE A 75 -4.18 11.99 -0.14
C ILE A 75 -4.64 12.70 -1.42
N ARG A 76 -3.88 12.57 -2.52
CA ARG A 76 -4.23 13.19 -3.80
C ARG A 76 -5.58 12.71 -4.34
N ASN A 77 -5.87 11.41 -4.28
CA ASN A 77 -7.16 10.89 -4.73
C ASN A 77 -8.32 11.38 -3.83
N LEU A 78 -8.12 11.52 -2.52
CA LEU A 78 -9.11 12.14 -1.63
C LEU A 78 -9.36 13.62 -1.96
N GLN A 79 -8.34 14.35 -2.40
CA GLN A 79 -8.48 15.73 -2.86
C GLN A 79 -9.29 15.81 -4.16
N LEU A 80 -9.02 14.93 -5.13
CA LEU A 80 -9.78 14.84 -6.38
C LEU A 80 -11.27 14.54 -6.14
N GLN A 81 -11.58 13.81 -5.07
CA GLN A 81 -12.97 13.49 -4.68
C GLN A 81 -13.61 14.54 -3.76
N GLY A 82 -12.90 15.62 -3.39
CA GLY A 82 -13.42 16.65 -2.48
C GLY A 82 -13.62 16.17 -1.03
N GLU A 83 -13.02 15.03 -0.67
CA GLU A 83 -13.17 14.39 0.64
C GLU A 83 -12.04 14.73 1.60
N TRP A 84 -10.90 15.19 1.08
CA TRP A 84 -9.74 15.57 1.90
C TRP A 84 -10.03 16.77 2.80
N GLN A 85 -10.73 17.78 2.27
CA GLN A 85 -11.05 19.03 2.98
C GLN A 85 -11.98 18.80 4.18
N LYS A 86 -12.70 17.68 4.22
CA LYS A 86 -13.56 17.29 5.34
C LYS A 86 -12.76 16.81 6.55
N ALA A 87 -11.50 16.41 6.38
CA ALA A 87 -10.64 16.01 7.49
C ALA A 87 -10.19 17.25 8.29
N PRO A 88 -10.07 17.16 9.63
CA PRO A 88 -9.56 18.25 10.44
C PRO A 88 -8.19 18.75 9.97
N LYS A 89 -7.95 20.07 9.98
CA LYS A 89 -6.68 20.66 9.50
C LYS A 89 -5.45 20.11 10.21
N TRP A 90 -5.54 19.87 11.52
CA TRP A 90 -4.43 19.28 12.29
C TRP A 90 -4.05 17.88 11.78
N LEU A 91 -5.04 17.06 11.37
CA LEU A 91 -4.81 15.74 10.83
C LEU A 91 -4.16 15.83 9.45
N GLN A 92 -4.61 16.74 8.60
CA GLN A 92 -4.00 16.97 7.28
C GLN A 92 -2.51 17.34 7.40
N ILE A 93 -2.19 18.26 8.32
CA ILE A 93 -0.81 18.72 8.59
C ILE A 93 0.03 17.56 9.14
N PHE A 94 -0.49 16.84 10.15
CA PHE A 94 0.19 15.67 10.71
C PHE A 94 0.53 14.67 9.61
N LEU A 95 -0.45 14.36 8.74
CA LEU A 95 -0.29 13.39 7.68
C LEU A 95 0.81 13.80 6.69
N TYR A 96 0.88 15.07 6.27
CA TYR A 96 1.96 15.54 5.39
C TYR A 96 3.35 15.53 6.03
N ILE A 97 3.43 15.84 7.33
CA ILE A 97 4.71 15.98 8.06
C ILE A 97 5.21 14.62 8.57
N PHE A 98 4.33 13.63 8.74
CA PHE A 98 4.65 12.33 9.32
C PHE A 98 5.85 11.61 8.69
N PRO A 99 5.99 11.51 7.35
CA PRO A 99 7.18 10.90 6.74
C PRO A 99 8.48 11.62 7.14
N THR A 100 8.46 12.95 7.18
CA THR A 100 9.62 13.75 7.60
C THR A 100 9.96 13.56 9.07
N LEU A 101 8.95 13.45 9.94
CA LEU A 101 9.16 13.16 11.37
C LEU A 101 9.87 11.83 11.58
N ILE A 102 9.51 10.81 10.78
CA ILE A 102 10.18 9.51 10.85
C ILE A 102 11.65 9.65 10.44
N VAL A 103 11.95 10.35 9.35
CA VAL A 103 13.35 10.55 8.92
C VAL A 103 14.15 11.28 10.00
N ILE A 104 13.59 12.34 10.59
CA ILE A 104 14.23 13.10 11.65
C ILE A 104 14.46 12.24 12.89
N TYR A 105 13.44 11.49 13.32
CA TYR A 105 13.53 10.58 14.46
C TYR A 105 14.60 9.50 14.24
N SER A 106 14.64 8.90 13.04
CA SER A 106 15.64 7.89 12.68
C SER A 106 17.07 8.45 12.66
N TYR A 107 17.25 9.74 12.30
CA TYR A 107 18.57 10.38 12.27
C TYR A 107 19.04 10.84 13.66
N ASN A 108 18.14 11.38 14.48
CA ASN A 108 18.50 12.03 15.75
C ASN A 108 18.68 11.05 16.93
N ASN A 109 18.36 9.76 16.75
CA ASN A 109 18.53 8.75 17.77
C ASN A 109 19.97 8.19 17.91
N ASN A 110 20.97 8.78 17.23
CA ASN A 110 22.41 8.51 17.36
C ASN A 110 22.84 7.02 17.34
N THR A 111 21.97 6.12 16.89
CA THR A 111 22.20 4.68 16.93
C THR A 111 21.69 4.07 15.64
N TYR A 112 22.60 3.57 14.80
CA TYR A 112 22.50 2.32 14.03
C TYR A 112 21.20 1.94 13.28
N ASP A 113 20.15 2.76 13.19
CA ASP A 113 18.82 2.37 12.70
C ASP A 113 18.81 2.29 11.17
N LEU A 114 19.40 3.28 10.50
CA LEU A 114 19.64 3.21 9.05
C LEU A 114 20.56 2.04 8.70
N GLN A 115 21.63 1.83 9.47
CA GLN A 115 22.52 0.69 9.24
C GLN A 115 21.80 -0.65 9.46
N LYS A 116 20.92 -0.77 10.46
CA LYS A 116 20.07 -1.96 10.69
C LYS A 116 19.00 -2.15 9.60
N LEU A 117 18.56 -1.09 8.93
CA LEU A 117 17.62 -1.17 7.81
C LEU A 117 18.29 -1.67 6.52
N PHE A 118 19.55 -1.30 6.27
CA PHE A 118 20.29 -1.67 5.07
C PHE A 118 21.28 -2.83 5.24
N SER A 119 21.69 -3.12 6.48
CA SER A 119 22.66 -4.16 6.86
C SER A 119 22.07 -4.99 8.01
N ASN A 120 21.04 -5.75 7.68
CA ASN A 120 20.32 -6.62 8.59
C ASN A 120 20.71 -8.10 8.35
N ASP A 121 21.24 -8.80 9.34
CA ASP A 121 21.53 -10.24 9.19
C ASP A 121 20.28 -11.07 8.88
N ALA A 122 19.10 -10.60 9.31
CA ALA A 122 17.82 -11.25 9.02
C ALA A 122 17.28 -10.94 7.60
N ILE A 123 17.79 -9.90 6.93
CA ILE A 123 17.40 -9.50 5.57
C ILE A 123 18.67 -9.19 4.76
N PRO A 124 19.26 -10.19 4.09
CA PRO A 124 20.46 -9.97 3.28
C PRO A 124 20.17 -8.98 2.15
N LEU A 125 21.21 -8.27 1.70
CA LEU A 125 21.09 -7.17 0.73
C LEU A 125 20.30 -7.56 -0.54
N TRP A 126 20.51 -8.77 -1.08
CA TRP A 126 19.77 -9.23 -2.26
C TRP A 126 18.26 -9.36 -2.01
N LEU A 127 17.87 -9.79 -0.80
CA LEU A 127 16.47 -9.92 -0.41
C LEU A 127 15.86 -8.53 -0.19
N LEU A 128 16.61 -7.61 0.40
CA LEU A 128 16.22 -6.20 0.55
C LEU A 128 15.98 -5.54 -0.82
N VAL A 129 16.87 -5.75 -1.79
CA VAL A 129 16.72 -5.24 -3.16
C VAL A 129 15.49 -5.85 -3.84
N LEU A 130 15.25 -7.16 -3.66
CA LEU A 130 14.07 -7.83 -4.19
C LEU A 130 12.78 -7.23 -3.59
N GLY A 131 12.72 -7.10 -2.27
CA GLY A 131 11.57 -6.51 -1.57
C GLY A 131 11.31 -5.08 -1.99
N SER A 132 12.37 -4.25 -2.06
CA SER A 132 12.26 -2.84 -2.44
C SER A 132 11.81 -2.70 -3.90
N SER A 133 12.36 -3.50 -4.81
CA SER A 133 11.96 -3.52 -6.22
C SER A 133 10.52 -3.99 -6.39
N ALA A 134 10.11 -5.02 -5.64
CA ALA A 134 8.72 -5.51 -5.63
C ALA A 134 7.74 -4.41 -5.20
N GLN A 135 8.09 -3.65 -4.16
CA GLN A 135 7.27 -2.53 -3.66
C GLN A 135 7.22 -1.37 -4.65
N VAL A 136 8.33 -1.03 -5.29
CA VAL A 136 8.37 -0.02 -6.36
C VAL A 136 7.49 -0.43 -7.54
N ILE A 137 7.62 -1.66 -8.05
CA ILE A 137 6.79 -2.21 -9.13
C ILE A 137 5.31 -2.21 -8.75
N PHE A 138 4.99 -2.66 -7.53
CA PHE A 138 3.62 -2.66 -7.03
C PHE A 138 3.03 -1.25 -6.93
N ASN A 139 3.86 -0.24 -6.66
CA ASN A 139 3.43 1.15 -6.55
C ASN A 139 3.30 1.86 -7.89
N PHE A 140 4.01 1.42 -8.93
CA PHE A 140 3.84 1.96 -10.29
C PHE A 140 2.39 1.93 -10.78
N ARG A 141 1.56 1.00 -10.29
CA ARG A 141 0.11 0.99 -10.59
C ARG A 141 -0.57 2.32 -10.26
N PHE A 142 -0.16 2.97 -9.18
CA PHE A 142 -0.79 4.21 -8.70
C PHE A 142 -0.31 5.39 -9.53
N PHE A 143 0.93 5.39 -9.98
CA PHE A 143 1.40 6.36 -10.98
C PHE A 143 0.64 6.22 -12.29
N TYR A 144 0.46 4.98 -12.77
CA TYR A 144 -0.34 4.70 -13.97
C TYR A 144 -1.78 5.20 -13.80
N GLN A 145 -2.41 4.87 -12.67
CA GLN A 145 -3.76 5.35 -12.34
C GLN A 145 -3.81 6.87 -12.26
N TRP A 146 -2.83 7.52 -11.63
CA TRP A 146 -2.82 8.96 -11.47
C TRP A 146 -2.78 9.67 -12.81
N ILE A 147 -1.87 9.25 -13.71
CA ILE A 147 -1.81 9.79 -15.08
C ILE A 147 -3.14 9.60 -15.81
N TYR A 148 -3.77 8.43 -15.65
CA TYR A 148 -5.07 8.14 -16.25
C TYR A 148 -6.19 9.01 -15.67
N SER A 149 -6.21 9.21 -14.35
CA SER A 149 -7.21 9.97 -13.63
C SER A 149 -7.10 11.48 -13.86
N GLU A 150 -5.90 12.04 -13.94
CA GLU A 150 -5.73 13.48 -14.24
C GLU A 150 -6.21 13.81 -15.66
N LYS A 151 -5.95 12.92 -16.63
CA LYS A 151 -6.45 13.09 -18.01
C LYS A 151 -7.98 13.08 -18.11
N ARG A 152 -8.66 12.35 -17.21
CA ARG A 152 -10.13 12.16 -17.24
C ARG A 152 -10.88 12.90 -16.14
N LYS A 153 -10.16 13.55 -15.22
CA LYS A 153 -10.69 14.19 -13.99
C LYS A 153 -11.58 13.26 -13.15
N GLU A 154 -11.36 11.96 -13.24
CA GLU A 154 -12.14 10.93 -12.54
C GLU A 154 -11.21 9.93 -11.85
N SER A 155 -11.49 9.60 -10.59
CA SER A 155 -10.81 8.54 -9.85
C SER A 155 -11.30 7.18 -10.37
N SER A 156 -10.54 6.56 -11.27
CA SER A 156 -10.89 5.27 -11.87
C SER A 156 -9.70 4.31 -11.80
N LEU A 157 -9.94 3.00 -11.73
CA LEU A 157 -8.89 1.97 -11.69
C LEU A 157 -8.84 1.25 -13.06
N PRO A 158 -8.00 1.73 -14.00
CA PRO A 158 -7.91 1.15 -15.34
C PRO A 158 -7.31 -0.25 -15.34
N LEU A 159 -7.40 -0.98 -16.45
CA LEU A 159 -6.84 -2.33 -16.60
C LEU A 159 -5.37 -2.41 -16.18
N GLY A 160 -4.55 -1.43 -16.59
CA GLY A 160 -3.12 -1.37 -16.25
C GLY A 160 -2.87 -1.32 -14.73
N PHE A 161 -3.76 -0.69 -13.95
CA PHE A 161 -3.66 -0.69 -12.49
C PHE A 161 -3.75 -2.10 -11.91
N TRP A 162 -4.70 -2.91 -12.42
CA TRP A 162 -4.92 -4.27 -11.92
C TRP A 162 -3.84 -5.24 -12.37
N VAL A 163 -3.35 -5.11 -13.62
CA VAL A 163 -2.23 -5.91 -14.13
C VAL A 163 -0.95 -5.63 -13.33
N LEU A 164 -0.61 -4.36 -13.12
CA LEU A 164 0.55 -3.97 -12.30
C LEU A 164 0.39 -4.42 -10.84
N SER A 165 -0.84 -4.38 -10.30
CA SER A 165 -1.13 -4.89 -8.96
C SER A 165 -0.85 -6.39 -8.84
N LEU A 166 -1.23 -7.18 -9.84
CA LEU A 166 -0.99 -8.62 -9.84
C LEU A 166 0.50 -8.95 -9.95
N ILE A 167 1.21 -8.30 -10.88
CA ILE A 167 2.67 -8.49 -11.06
C ILE A 167 3.41 -8.13 -9.76
N GLY A 168 3.14 -6.94 -9.20
CA GLY A 168 3.76 -6.53 -7.95
C GLY A 168 3.38 -7.43 -6.76
N ALA A 169 2.13 -7.91 -6.70
CA ALA A 169 1.72 -8.84 -5.64
C ALA A 169 2.45 -10.18 -5.72
N ILE A 170 2.69 -10.73 -6.91
CA ILE A 170 3.47 -11.96 -7.08
C ILE A 170 4.89 -11.75 -6.56
N LEU A 171 5.54 -10.64 -6.90
CA LEU A 171 6.88 -10.32 -6.40
C LEU A 171 6.91 -10.15 -4.87
N ILE A 172 5.90 -9.50 -4.30
CA ILE A 172 5.79 -9.34 -2.84
C ILE A 172 5.47 -10.68 -2.16
N LEU A 173 4.73 -11.59 -2.80
CA LEU A 173 4.50 -12.94 -2.27
C LEU A 173 5.79 -13.76 -2.23
N ILE A 174 6.60 -13.68 -3.29
CA ILE A 174 7.94 -14.30 -3.30
C ILE A 174 8.77 -13.74 -2.14
N TYR A 175 8.81 -12.42 -2.00
CA TYR A 175 9.48 -11.76 -0.87
C TYR A 175 8.97 -12.24 0.48
N ALA A 176 7.64 -12.31 0.67
CA ALA A 176 7.01 -12.72 1.91
C ALA A 176 7.34 -14.17 2.30
N ILE A 177 7.38 -15.09 1.33
CA ILE A 177 7.77 -16.49 1.56
C ILE A 177 9.23 -16.56 2.02
N LEU A 178 10.13 -15.88 1.29
CA LEU A 178 11.56 -15.86 1.63
C LEU A 178 11.83 -15.21 2.98
N ARG A 179 11.11 -14.12 3.30
CA ARG A 179 11.19 -13.40 4.58
C ARG A 179 10.49 -14.14 5.73
N LYS A 180 9.69 -15.17 5.42
CA LYS A 180 8.75 -15.83 6.35
C LYS A 180 7.82 -14.82 7.02
N ASP A 181 7.27 -13.92 6.22
CA ASP A 181 6.39 -12.85 6.67
C ASP A 181 4.90 -13.21 6.43
N PRO A 182 4.18 -13.68 7.46
CA PRO A 182 2.78 -14.10 7.30
C PRO A 182 1.84 -12.93 6.99
N VAL A 183 2.19 -11.72 7.40
CA VAL A 183 1.35 -10.53 7.21
C VAL A 183 1.31 -10.16 5.73
N LEU A 184 2.48 -10.02 5.10
CA LEU A 184 2.56 -9.76 3.66
C LEU A 184 1.94 -10.90 2.85
N PHE A 185 2.20 -12.15 3.25
CA PHE A 185 1.68 -13.32 2.55
C PHE A 185 0.14 -13.31 2.49
N ILE A 186 -0.52 -13.19 3.64
CA ILE A 186 -2.00 -13.21 3.71
C ILE A 186 -2.57 -12.03 2.91
N GLY A 187 -2.07 -10.82 3.13
CA GLY A 187 -2.58 -9.62 2.45
C GLY A 187 -2.49 -9.69 0.92
N HIS A 188 -1.36 -10.17 0.40
CA HIS A 188 -1.14 -10.22 -1.04
C HIS A 188 -1.82 -11.40 -1.73
N ILE A 189 -2.05 -12.52 -1.03
CA ILE A 189 -2.89 -13.61 -1.56
C ILE A 189 -4.32 -13.13 -1.74
N THR A 190 -4.92 -12.57 -0.68
CA THR A 190 -6.30 -12.07 -0.73
C THR A 190 -6.45 -10.99 -1.80
N GLY A 191 -5.49 -10.06 -1.90
CA GLY A 191 -5.49 -9.05 -2.95
C GLY A 191 -5.39 -9.62 -4.37
N SER A 192 -4.56 -10.64 -4.59
CA SER A 192 -4.35 -11.24 -5.91
C SER A 192 -5.62 -11.82 -6.52
N PHE A 193 -6.46 -12.48 -5.72
CA PHE A 193 -7.77 -12.97 -6.18
C PHE A 193 -8.65 -11.84 -6.73
N ILE A 194 -8.69 -10.70 -6.03
CA ILE A 194 -9.50 -9.54 -6.45
C ILE A 194 -8.90 -8.89 -7.70
N TYR A 195 -7.57 -8.82 -7.81
CA TYR A 195 -6.91 -8.27 -8.99
C TYR A 195 -7.21 -9.10 -10.25
N ILE A 196 -7.10 -10.42 -10.17
CA ILE A 196 -7.42 -11.33 -11.27
C ILE A 196 -8.88 -11.17 -11.70
N ARG A 197 -9.81 -11.16 -10.74
CA ARG A 197 -11.24 -10.97 -11.01
C ARG A 197 -11.52 -9.65 -11.73
N ASN A 198 -10.91 -8.55 -11.28
CA ASN A 198 -11.10 -7.24 -11.92
C ASN A 198 -10.52 -7.18 -13.33
N ILE A 199 -9.38 -7.83 -13.59
CA ILE A 199 -8.82 -7.98 -14.96
C ILE A 199 -9.81 -8.72 -15.86
N MET A 200 -10.36 -9.85 -15.39
CA MET A 200 -11.33 -10.64 -16.15
C MET A 200 -12.61 -9.86 -16.44
N MET A 201 -13.13 -9.13 -15.45
CA MET A 201 -14.33 -8.30 -15.60
C MET A 201 -14.13 -7.21 -16.67
N ILE A 202 -13.02 -6.48 -16.62
CA ILE A 202 -12.74 -5.40 -17.58
C ILE A 202 -12.59 -5.96 -19.00
N ARG A 203 -11.84 -7.05 -19.18
CA ARG A 203 -11.66 -7.69 -20.49
C ARG A 203 -12.97 -8.21 -21.09
N LYS A 204 -13.86 -8.77 -20.26
CA LYS A 204 -15.17 -9.26 -20.72
C LYS A 204 -16.10 -8.12 -21.14
N ASN A 205 -16.00 -6.97 -20.48
CA ASN A 205 -16.88 -5.83 -20.72
C ASN A 205 -16.38 -4.87 -21.83
N GLY A 206 -15.27 -5.17 -22.50
CA GLY A 206 -14.80 -4.44 -23.69
C GLY A 206 -14.41 -2.98 -23.45
N ALA A 207 -13.82 -2.66 -22.29
CA ALA A 207 -13.37 -1.31 -21.94
C ALA A 207 -11.84 -1.18 -21.87
#